data_AF-A0A2V8P061-F1
#
_entry.id   AF-A0A2V8P061-F1
#
_cell.length_a   1.000
_cell.length_b   1.000
_cell.length_c   1.000
_cell.angle_alpha   90.00
_cell.angle_beta   90.00
_cell.angle_gamma   90.00
#
_symmetry.space_group_name_H-M   'P 1'
#
loop_
_entity.id
_entity.type
_entity.pdbx_description
1 polymer ?
#
loop_
_entity_poly.entity_id
_entity_poly.type
_entity_poly.pdbx_seq_one_letter_code
_entity_poly.pdbx_strand_id
1 'polypeptide(L)'
;MFLMLAALPLTAATLPIAKPEEAGFSSERLQRIHQMLQRRIDAHDIAGAVTLVARNGRIVHFETHGLMDLETSKPMARDAIFRMASMSKPITGTAIMMLAEEAKLRLTDPVSKFIPEFKDLKVAVPKAGSTPNAPQFYTVPADREITIRDLLTHTSGLVSGPVSTAEAARLGRKPTDTLADYIPRLASVPLE
;
A
#
# COMPACT_ATOMS: atom_id res chain seq x y z
N MET A 1 3.31 -6.81 45.09
CA MET A 1 1.98 -6.80 44.46
C MET A 1 2.18 -7.03 42.97
N PHE A 2 2.04 -8.27 42.50
CA PHE A 2 2.28 -8.66 41.12
C PHE A 2 0.99 -8.38 40.32
N LEU A 3 1.01 -7.39 39.42
CA LEU A 3 -0.09 -7.18 38.48
C LEU A 3 0.04 -8.22 37.36
N MET A 4 -0.83 -9.24 37.38
CA MET A 4 -1.07 -10.08 36.21
C MET A 4 -1.81 -9.26 35.17
N LEU A 5 -1.16 -8.93 34.05
CA LEU A 5 -1.86 -8.52 32.84
C LEU A 5 -2.58 -9.76 32.28
N ALA A 6 -3.89 -9.86 32.51
CA ALA A 6 -4.72 -10.80 31.78
C ALA A 6 -4.81 -10.33 30.33
N ALA A 7 -4.18 -11.07 29.41
CA ALA A 7 -4.41 -10.91 27.99
C ALA A 7 -5.87 -11.28 27.69
N LEU A 8 -6.73 -10.28 27.50
CA LEU A 8 -8.08 -10.50 27.00
C LEU A 8 -7.98 -11.08 25.59
N PRO A 9 -8.65 -12.20 25.29
CA PRO A 9 -8.67 -12.73 23.94
C PRO A 9 -9.33 -11.68 23.04
N LEU A 10 -8.59 -11.23 22.02
CA LEU A 10 -9.12 -10.36 20.98
C LEU A 10 -10.05 -11.21 20.10
N THR A 11 -11.29 -11.43 20.54
CA THR A 11 -12.33 -11.91 19.64
C THR A 11 -12.49 -10.86 18.55
N ALA A 12 -12.10 -11.20 17.31
CA ALA A 12 -12.37 -10.38 16.15
C ALA A 12 -13.88 -10.10 16.11
N ALA A 13 -14.28 -8.88 16.45
CA ALA A 13 -15.68 -8.51 16.49
C ALA A 13 -16.26 -8.62 15.08
N THR A 14 -17.08 -9.64 14.84
CA THR A 14 -17.82 -9.74 13.59
C THR A 14 -18.85 -8.62 13.59
N LEU A 15 -18.75 -7.70 12.63
CA LEU A 15 -19.71 -6.60 12.53
C LEU A 15 -21.09 -7.16 12.16
N PRO A 16 -22.15 -6.83 12.89
CA PRO A 16 -23.50 -7.27 12.53
C PRO A 16 -23.92 -6.64 11.19
N ILE A 17 -24.72 -7.39 10.43
CA ILE A 17 -25.42 -6.87 9.25
C ILE A 17 -26.67 -6.12 9.73
N ALA A 18 -26.90 -4.93 9.18
CA ALA A 18 -28.06 -4.10 9.51
C ALA A 18 -28.68 -3.50 8.24
N LYS A 19 -29.90 -2.98 8.37
CA LYS A 19 -30.52 -2.22 7.29
C LYS A 19 -29.70 -0.95 7.01
N PRO A 20 -29.52 -0.55 5.74
CA PRO A 20 -28.86 0.69 5.38
C PRO A 20 -29.35 1.92 6.16
N GLU A 21 -30.66 2.02 6.35
CA GLU A 21 -31.31 3.16 7.01
C GLU A 21 -30.88 3.32 8.47
N GLU A 22 -30.57 2.21 9.17
CA GLU A 22 -30.10 2.23 10.55
C GLU A 22 -28.70 2.85 10.70
N ALA A 23 -27.91 2.88 9.63
CA ALA A 23 -26.61 3.55 9.60
C ALA A 23 -26.63 4.86 8.78
N GLY A 24 -27.82 5.37 8.44
CA GLY A 24 -27.99 6.60 7.68
C GLY A 24 -27.63 6.47 6.20
N PHE A 25 -27.83 5.30 5.61
CA PHE A 25 -27.78 5.06 4.17
C PHE A 25 -29.19 4.80 3.60
N SER A 26 -29.32 4.91 2.28
CA SER A 26 -30.54 4.54 1.55
C SER A 26 -30.29 3.23 0.82
N SER A 27 -31.15 2.23 1.06
CA SER A 27 -31.10 0.94 0.35
C SER A 27 -31.15 1.12 -1.16
N GLU A 28 -32.06 1.98 -1.65
CA GLU A 28 -32.19 2.29 -3.08
C GLU A 28 -30.89 2.86 -3.68
N ARG A 29 -30.19 3.73 -2.93
CA ARG A 29 -28.92 4.29 -3.41
C ARG A 29 -27.79 3.26 -3.39
N LEU A 30 -27.75 2.37 -2.41
CA LEU A 30 -26.76 1.29 -2.36
C LEU A 30 -26.93 0.30 -3.52
N GLN A 31 -28.15 0.08 -4.00
CA GLN A 31 -28.42 -0.74 -5.19
C GLN A 31 -27.69 -0.24 -6.45
N ARG A 32 -27.29 1.03 -6.50
CA ARG A 32 -26.51 1.59 -7.61
C ARG A 32 -25.10 0.97 -7.71
N ILE A 33 -24.55 0.46 -6.59
CA ILE A 33 -23.28 -0.27 -6.57
C ILE A 33 -23.43 -1.55 -7.39
N HIS A 34 -24.47 -2.34 -7.13
CA HIS A 34 -24.79 -3.55 -7.88
C HIS A 34 -24.89 -3.26 -9.38
N GLN A 35 -25.72 -2.28 -9.75
CA GLN A 35 -25.93 -1.93 -11.16
C GLN A 35 -24.64 -1.47 -11.85
N MET A 36 -23.77 -0.74 -11.14
CA MET A 36 -22.48 -0.35 -11.69
C MET A 36 -21.57 -1.56 -11.90
N LEU A 37 -21.41 -2.42 -10.90
CA LEU A 37 -20.55 -3.60 -11.02
C LEU A 37 -21.03 -4.54 -12.11
N GLN A 38 -22.34 -4.78 -12.21
CA GLN A 38 -22.92 -5.59 -13.28
C GLN A 38 -22.58 -5.01 -14.66
N ARG A 39 -22.74 -3.70 -14.88
CA ARG A 39 -22.36 -3.07 -16.15
C ARG A 39 -20.88 -3.24 -16.49
N ARG A 40 -19.98 -3.18 -15.50
CA ARG A 40 -18.52 -3.36 -15.72
C ARG A 40 -18.19 -4.82 -16.03
N ILE A 41 -18.92 -5.77 -15.46
CA ILE A 41 -18.79 -7.20 -15.79
C ILE A 41 -19.32 -7.47 -17.19
N ASP A 42 -20.51 -6.97 -17.53
CA ASP A 42 -21.11 -7.13 -18.88
C ASP A 42 -20.22 -6.50 -19.96
N ALA A 43 -19.57 -5.37 -19.65
CA ALA A 43 -18.59 -4.72 -20.51
C ALA A 43 -17.21 -5.39 -20.52
N HIS A 44 -17.01 -6.48 -19.77
CA HIS A 44 -15.74 -7.20 -19.64
C HIS A 44 -14.58 -6.35 -19.10
N ASP A 45 -14.88 -5.26 -18.38
CA ASP A 45 -13.87 -4.41 -17.73
C ASP A 45 -13.26 -5.08 -16.49
N ILE A 46 -14.05 -5.93 -15.80
CA ILE A 46 -13.65 -6.72 -14.63
C ILE A 46 -14.33 -8.10 -14.68
N ALA A 47 -13.68 -9.13 -14.13
CA ALA A 47 -14.25 -10.49 -14.06
C ALA A 47 -15.31 -10.64 -12.95
N GLY A 48 -15.11 -9.92 -11.85
CA GLY A 48 -15.96 -9.99 -10.66
C GLY A 48 -15.48 -9.04 -9.57
N ALA A 49 -16.28 -8.91 -8.51
CA ALA A 49 -15.98 -8.02 -7.38
C ALA A 49 -16.62 -8.52 -6.08
N VAL A 50 -16.03 -8.10 -4.97
CA VAL A 50 -16.66 -8.14 -3.65
C VAL A 50 -16.73 -6.72 -3.13
N THR A 51 -17.90 -6.29 -2.67
CA THR A 51 -18.10 -4.95 -2.12
C THR A 51 -18.67 -5.00 -0.72
N LEU A 52 -18.11 -4.19 0.17
CA LEU A 52 -18.55 -4.07 1.56
C LEU A 52 -18.65 -2.59 1.92
N VAL A 53 -19.77 -2.19 2.53
CA VAL A 53 -19.93 -0.86 3.15
C VAL A 53 -20.34 -1.08 4.59
N ALA A 54 -19.59 -0.45 5.50
CA ALA A 54 -19.89 -0.47 6.92
C ALA A 54 -19.84 0.95 7.50
N ARG A 55 -20.74 1.23 8.45
CA ARG A 55 -20.79 2.49 9.20
C ARG A 55 -21.41 2.26 10.56
N ASN A 56 -20.94 2.98 11.58
CA ASN A 56 -21.40 2.87 12.96
C ASN A 56 -21.36 1.41 13.48
N GLY A 57 -20.27 0.69 13.17
CA GLY A 57 -20.07 -0.70 13.59
C GLY A 57 -21.01 -1.71 12.95
N ARG A 58 -21.69 -1.37 11.84
CA ARG A 58 -22.64 -2.25 11.15
C ARG A 58 -22.29 -2.36 9.67
N ILE A 59 -22.40 -3.56 9.11
CA ILE A 59 -22.34 -3.80 7.67
C ILE A 59 -23.72 -3.51 7.09
N VAL A 60 -23.79 -2.64 6.10
CA VAL A 60 -25.06 -2.26 5.42
C VAL A 60 -25.11 -2.68 3.95
N HIS A 61 -23.98 -3.13 3.41
CA HIS A 61 -23.85 -3.68 2.07
C HIS A 61 -22.74 -4.72 2.10
N PHE A 62 -23.00 -5.93 1.59
CA PHE A 62 -21.98 -6.96 1.41
C PHE A 62 -22.36 -7.91 0.27
N GLU A 63 -21.89 -7.60 -0.92
CA GLU A 63 -22.27 -8.30 -2.15
C GLU A 63 -21.06 -8.85 -2.89
N THR A 64 -21.31 -9.89 -3.67
CA THR A 64 -20.39 -10.54 -4.60
C THR A 64 -20.96 -10.47 -6.00
N HIS A 65 -20.12 -10.22 -7.01
CA HIS A 65 -20.52 -10.12 -8.41
C HIS A 65 -19.55 -10.90 -9.29
N GLY A 66 -20.08 -11.55 -10.33
CA GLY A 66 -19.28 -12.21 -11.36
C GLY A 66 -18.47 -13.41 -10.87
N LEU A 67 -17.29 -13.58 -11.45
CA LEU A 67 -16.43 -14.74 -11.28
C LEU A 67 -15.10 -14.34 -10.61
N MET A 68 -14.58 -15.22 -9.76
CA MET A 68 -13.22 -15.09 -9.23
C MET A 68 -12.16 -15.74 -10.14
N ASP A 69 -12.59 -16.61 -11.04
CA ASP A 69 -11.75 -17.29 -12.01
C ASP A 69 -12.56 -17.53 -13.30
N LEU A 70 -12.06 -16.99 -14.41
CA LEU A 70 -12.70 -17.09 -15.72
C LEU A 70 -12.51 -18.46 -16.36
N GLU A 71 -11.35 -19.10 -16.18
CA GLU A 71 -11.02 -20.39 -16.81
C GLU A 71 -11.87 -21.52 -16.22
N THR A 72 -12.01 -21.52 -14.89
CA THR A 72 -12.83 -22.52 -14.19
C THR A 72 -14.29 -22.09 -14.03
N SER A 73 -14.63 -20.88 -14.49
CA SER A 73 -15.95 -20.25 -14.28
C SER A 73 -16.38 -20.25 -12.81
N LYS A 74 -15.42 -20.08 -11.89
CA LYS A 74 -15.67 -20.13 -10.46
C LYS A 74 -16.38 -18.87 -9.99
N PRO A 75 -17.57 -18.97 -9.36
CA PRO A 75 -18.28 -17.80 -8.85
C PRO A 75 -17.47 -17.03 -7.82
N MET A 76 -17.65 -15.71 -7.80
CA MET A 76 -17.04 -14.87 -6.77
C MET A 76 -17.60 -15.22 -5.38
N ALA A 77 -16.71 -15.43 -4.41
CA ALA A 77 -17.06 -15.72 -3.02
C ALA A 77 -16.78 -14.51 -2.12
N ARG A 78 -17.53 -14.37 -1.02
CA ARG A 78 -17.36 -13.25 -0.06
C ARG A 78 -15.99 -13.26 0.63
N ASP A 79 -15.42 -14.44 0.81
CA ASP A 79 -14.12 -14.71 1.42
C ASP A 79 -13.03 -15.02 0.37
N ALA A 80 -13.25 -14.63 -0.88
CA ALA A 80 -12.26 -14.78 -1.93
C ALA A 80 -10.94 -14.09 -1.56
N ILE A 81 -9.82 -14.76 -1.89
CA ILE A 81 -8.48 -14.24 -1.62
C ILE A 81 -8.05 -13.35 -2.79
N PHE A 82 -7.70 -12.10 -2.49
CA PHE A 82 -7.20 -11.13 -3.46
C PHE A 82 -5.73 -10.79 -3.21
N ARG A 83 -4.99 -10.53 -4.30
CA ARG A 83 -3.66 -9.92 -4.20
C ARG A 83 -3.81 -8.45 -3.81
N MET A 84 -3.50 -8.10 -2.56
CA MET A 84 -3.68 -6.76 -2.02
C MET A 84 -2.83 -5.66 -2.69
N ALA A 85 -1.71 -6.04 -3.34
CA ALA A 85 -0.77 -5.10 -3.95
C ALA A 85 -0.44 -3.92 -3.01
N SER A 86 -0.56 -2.67 -3.46
CA SER A 86 -0.26 -1.49 -2.64
C SER A 86 -1.15 -1.33 -1.40
N MET A 87 -2.29 -2.02 -1.30
CA MET A 87 -3.12 -2.00 -0.08
C MET A 87 -2.44 -2.66 1.13
N SER A 88 -1.28 -3.30 0.95
CA SER A 88 -0.44 -3.76 2.07
C SER A 88 0.22 -2.61 2.84
N LYS A 89 0.36 -1.41 2.26
CA LYS A 89 1.07 -0.27 2.88
C LYS A 89 0.49 0.17 4.23
N PRO A 90 -0.84 0.36 4.41
CA PRO A 90 -1.39 0.71 5.72
C PRO A 90 -1.13 -0.33 6.80
N ILE A 91 -1.06 -1.62 6.44
CA ILE A 91 -0.71 -2.69 7.38
C ILE A 91 0.75 -2.51 7.85
N THR A 92 1.69 -2.36 6.91
CA THR A 92 3.09 -2.09 7.23
C THR A 92 3.26 -0.79 8.02
N GLY A 93 2.54 0.27 7.65
CA GLY A 93 2.54 1.55 8.37
C GLY A 93 2.07 1.39 9.82
N THR A 94 1.01 0.60 10.05
CA THR A 94 0.54 0.28 11.41
C THR A 94 1.61 -0.44 12.21
N ALA A 95 2.28 -1.43 11.63
CA ALA A 95 3.38 -2.14 12.30
C ALA A 95 4.53 -1.18 12.67
N ILE A 96 4.88 -0.22 11.80
CA ILE A 96 5.89 0.80 12.09
C ILE A 96 5.42 1.73 13.24
N MET A 97 4.15 2.11 13.26
CA MET A 97 3.61 2.95 14.33
C MET A 97 3.58 2.22 15.68
N MET A 98 3.30 0.92 15.72
CA MET A 98 3.43 0.12 16.94
C MET A 98 4.87 0.14 17.48
N LEU A 99 5.88 -0.01 16.61
CA LEU A 99 7.29 0.11 17.01
C LEU A 99 7.62 1.51 17.54
N ALA A 100 7.00 2.56 16.99
CA ALA A 100 7.16 3.92 17.48
C ALA A 100 6.54 4.12 18.87
N GLU A 101 5.34 3.58 19.11
CA GLU A 101 4.67 3.60 20.42
C GLU A 101 5.46 2.84 21.49
N GLU A 102 6.10 1.73 21.11
CA GLU A 102 7.01 0.95 21.96
C GLU A 102 8.41 1.58 22.11
N ALA A 103 8.62 2.79 21.59
CA ALA A 103 9.90 3.51 21.60
C ALA A 103 11.08 2.73 20.98
N LYS A 104 10.81 1.77 20.08
CA LYS A 104 11.84 0.99 19.36
C LYS A 104 12.43 1.76 18.18
N LEU A 105 11.72 2.76 17.68
CA LEU A 105 12.19 3.73 16.70
C LEU A 105 11.52 5.09 16.92
N ARG A 106 12.09 6.15 16.35
CA ARG A 106 11.40 7.45 16.22
C ARG A 106 11.09 7.71 14.75
N LEU A 107 9.99 8.39 14.48
CA LEU A 107 9.66 8.80 13.10
C LEU A 107 10.70 9.74 12.48
N THR A 108 11.47 10.42 13.31
CA THR A 108 12.58 11.31 12.91
C THR A 108 13.93 10.59 12.84
N ASP A 109 13.99 9.29 13.18
CA ASP A 109 15.24 8.55 13.01
C ASP A 109 15.60 8.47 11.51
N PRO A 110 16.88 8.63 11.15
CA PRO A 110 17.32 8.38 9.80
C PRO A 110 17.15 6.90 9.45
N VAL A 111 16.75 6.62 8.22
CA VAL A 111 16.58 5.23 7.73
C VAL A 111 17.90 4.47 7.77
N SER A 112 19.03 5.16 7.55
CA SER A 112 20.38 4.58 7.58
C SER A 112 20.74 3.90 8.90
N LYS A 113 20.07 4.26 10.01
CA LYS A 113 20.19 3.58 11.31
C LYS A 113 19.78 2.10 11.24
N PHE A 114 18.86 1.77 10.35
CA PHE A 114 18.29 0.43 10.19
C PHE A 114 18.67 -0.21 8.85
N ILE A 115 18.90 0.62 7.82
CA ILE A 115 19.28 0.20 6.47
C ILE A 115 20.52 1.02 6.05
N PRO A 116 21.74 0.62 6.49
CA PRO A 116 22.96 1.41 6.32
C PRO A 116 23.28 1.79 4.87
N GLU A 117 22.82 1.00 3.91
CA GLU A 117 22.98 1.28 2.48
C GLU A 117 22.34 2.61 2.06
N PHE A 118 21.36 3.12 2.80
CA PHE A 118 20.69 4.40 2.51
C PHE A 118 21.43 5.61 3.09
N LYS A 119 22.68 5.44 3.52
CA LYS A 119 23.53 6.54 3.94
C LYS A 119 24.11 7.28 2.72
N ASP A 120 24.29 8.60 2.86
CA ASP A 120 24.97 9.47 1.87
C ASP A 120 24.40 9.45 0.44
N LEU A 121 23.10 9.13 0.32
CA LEU A 121 22.36 9.12 -0.94
C LEU A 121 22.48 10.45 -1.68
N LYS A 122 22.34 10.36 -3.01
CA LYS A 122 22.44 11.51 -3.91
C LYS A 122 21.08 11.84 -4.51
N VAL A 123 20.86 13.10 -4.84
CA VAL A 123 19.67 13.60 -5.54
C VAL A 123 20.02 13.81 -7.01
N ALA A 124 19.15 13.37 -7.92
CA ALA A 124 19.27 13.63 -9.34
C ALA A 124 18.85 15.07 -9.64
N VAL A 125 19.70 15.79 -10.37
CA VAL A 125 19.40 17.12 -10.91
C VAL A 125 19.29 17.02 -12.43
N PRO A 126 18.09 17.26 -13.01
CA PRO A 126 17.91 17.22 -14.45
C PRO A 126 18.83 18.22 -15.17
N LYS A 127 19.43 17.78 -16.28
CA LYS A 127 20.14 18.67 -17.21
C LYS A 127 19.16 19.38 -18.13
N ALA A 128 19.55 20.55 -18.64
CA ALA A 128 18.80 21.24 -19.68
C ALA A 128 18.61 20.32 -20.90
N GLY A 129 17.39 20.23 -21.42
CA GLY A 129 17.03 19.31 -22.52
C GLY A 129 16.75 17.86 -22.11
N SER A 130 16.78 17.54 -20.82
CA SER A 130 16.32 16.25 -20.31
C SER A 130 14.84 16.04 -20.62
N THR A 131 14.47 14.83 -21.03
CA THR A 131 13.07 14.44 -21.26
C THR A 131 12.70 13.24 -20.40
N PRO A 132 11.42 13.02 -20.07
CA PRO A 132 11.01 11.85 -19.29
C PRO A 132 11.44 10.51 -19.90
N ASN A 133 11.53 10.42 -21.23
CA ASN A 133 11.90 9.18 -21.95
C ASN A 133 13.41 9.02 -22.16
N ALA A 134 14.17 10.09 -21.99
CA ALA A 134 15.64 10.10 -22.07
C ALA A 134 16.20 11.03 -20.98
N PRO A 135 16.09 10.62 -19.70
CA PRO A 135 16.51 11.46 -18.59
C PRO A 135 18.02 11.68 -18.64
N GLN A 136 18.43 12.95 -18.74
CA GLN A 136 19.80 13.38 -18.56
C GLN A 136 19.92 14.11 -17.23
N PHE A 137 20.85 13.68 -16.40
CA PHE A 137 21.02 14.25 -15.07
C PHE A 137 22.49 14.24 -14.65
N TYR A 138 22.77 14.96 -13.57
CA TYR A 138 23.93 14.74 -12.72
C TYR A 138 23.43 14.57 -11.30
N THR A 139 24.29 14.18 -10.36
CA THR A 139 23.88 13.98 -8.98
C THR A 139 24.58 14.95 -8.04
N VAL A 140 23.87 15.33 -6.97
CA VAL A 140 24.41 16.11 -5.85
C VAL A 140 24.17 15.36 -4.54
N PRO A 141 24.97 15.56 -3.48
CA PRO A 141 24.64 15.03 -2.16
C PRO A 141 23.22 15.44 -1.73
N ALA A 142 22.49 14.53 -1.09
CA ALA A 142 21.24 14.91 -0.43
C ALA A 142 21.54 15.85 0.75
N ASP A 143 20.73 16.90 0.90
CA ASP A 143 20.91 17.91 1.96
C ASP A 143 20.66 17.35 3.37
N ARG A 144 19.89 16.25 3.46
CA ARG A 144 19.62 15.53 4.70
C ARG A 144 19.35 14.06 4.40
N GLU A 145 19.46 13.22 5.42
CA GLU A 145 19.06 11.83 5.33
C GLU A 145 17.54 11.65 5.26
N ILE A 146 17.12 10.55 4.63
CA ILE A 146 15.72 10.09 4.64
C ILE A 146 15.37 9.66 6.07
N THR A 147 14.22 10.10 6.57
CA THR A 147 13.67 9.68 7.86
C THR A 147 12.59 8.61 7.71
N ILE A 148 12.27 7.90 8.79
CA ILE A 148 11.14 6.96 8.81
C ILE A 148 9.82 7.66 8.40
N ARG A 149 9.61 8.92 8.83
CA ARG A 149 8.46 9.74 8.42
C ARG A 149 8.39 9.89 6.92
N ASP A 150 9.50 10.20 6.26
CA ASP A 150 9.52 10.41 4.81
C ASP A 150 9.08 9.15 4.04
N LEU A 151 9.45 7.95 4.53
CA LEU A 151 8.98 6.70 3.96
C LEU A 151 7.46 6.52 4.11
N LEU A 152 6.92 6.82 5.30
CA LEU A 152 5.49 6.70 5.59
C LEU A 152 4.63 7.73 4.84
N THR A 153 5.19 8.89 4.51
CA THR A 153 4.49 9.98 3.82
C THR A 153 4.81 10.08 2.33
N HIS A 154 5.61 9.16 1.79
CA HIS A 154 6.05 9.18 0.39
C HIS A 154 6.78 10.48 -0.02
N THR A 155 7.62 11.01 0.87
CA THR A 155 8.42 12.23 0.66
C THR A 155 9.92 11.98 0.75
N SER A 156 10.35 10.73 0.56
CA SER A 156 11.77 10.33 0.66
C SER A 156 12.60 10.60 -0.59
N GLY A 157 11.95 10.89 -1.72
CA GLY A 157 12.59 10.99 -3.04
C GLY A 157 12.96 9.64 -3.67
N LEU A 158 12.62 8.51 -3.04
CA LEU A 158 12.84 7.19 -3.63
C LEU A 158 11.83 6.92 -4.73
N VAL A 159 12.30 6.77 -5.97
CA VAL A 159 11.47 6.36 -7.13
C VAL A 159 10.25 7.30 -7.30
N SER A 160 10.47 8.60 -7.14
CA SER A 160 9.46 9.66 -7.06
C SER A 160 9.31 10.47 -8.35
N GLY A 161 10.28 10.39 -9.26
CA GLY A 161 10.28 11.15 -10.51
C GLY A 161 10.87 10.39 -11.70
N PRO A 162 10.87 10.98 -12.91
CA PRO A 162 11.29 10.31 -14.14
C PRO A 162 12.70 9.71 -14.09
N VAL A 163 13.67 10.38 -13.46
CA VAL A 163 15.06 9.89 -13.37
C VAL A 163 15.13 8.67 -12.46
N SER A 164 14.71 8.84 -11.21
CA SER A 164 14.75 7.79 -10.19
C SER A 164 13.92 6.56 -10.59
N THR A 165 12.78 6.77 -11.26
CA THR A 165 11.94 5.69 -11.81
C THR A 165 12.66 4.94 -12.94
N ALA A 166 13.26 5.66 -13.89
CA ALA A 166 13.97 5.04 -15.00
C ALA A 166 15.20 4.24 -14.51
N GLU A 167 15.99 4.80 -13.59
CA GLU A 167 17.14 4.13 -13.00
C GLU A 167 16.72 2.90 -12.18
N ALA A 168 15.68 3.01 -11.35
CA ALA A 168 15.15 1.86 -10.60
C ALA A 168 14.62 0.75 -11.52
N ALA A 169 13.97 1.10 -12.64
CA ALA A 169 13.49 0.13 -13.62
C ALA A 169 14.63 -0.67 -14.27
N ARG A 170 15.77 -0.01 -14.56
CA ARG A 170 16.97 -0.67 -15.12
C ARG A 170 17.59 -1.69 -14.17
N LEU A 171 17.49 -1.48 -12.86
CA LEU A 171 18.01 -2.44 -11.88
C LEU A 171 17.28 -3.78 -11.95
N GLY A 172 15.96 -3.75 -12.17
CA GLY A 172 15.09 -4.92 -12.24
C GLY A 172 15.08 -5.75 -10.94
N ARG A 173 13.90 -5.90 -10.32
CA ARG A 173 13.76 -6.86 -9.22
C ARG A 173 13.44 -8.24 -9.79
N LYS A 174 14.27 -9.23 -9.52
CA LYS A 174 14.01 -10.63 -9.87
C LYS A 174 13.07 -11.25 -8.83
N PRO A 175 12.22 -12.22 -9.21
CA PRO A 175 11.35 -12.91 -8.26
C PRO A 175 12.10 -13.58 -7.09
N THR A 176 13.35 -13.96 -7.32
CA THR A 176 14.22 -14.61 -6.33
C THR A 176 15.00 -13.64 -5.45
N ASP A 177 14.98 -12.33 -5.74
CA ASP A 177 15.75 -11.35 -4.98
C ASP A 177 15.21 -11.22 -3.55
N THR A 178 16.09 -11.40 -2.58
CA THR A 178 15.83 -11.04 -1.19
C THR A 178 15.96 -9.53 -0.99
N LEU A 179 15.57 -9.03 0.19
CA LEU A 179 15.85 -7.64 0.54
C LEU A 179 17.36 -7.35 0.60
N ALA A 180 18.16 -8.30 1.09
CA ALA A 180 19.62 -8.16 1.16
C ALA A 180 20.26 -8.02 -0.23
N ASP A 181 19.68 -8.63 -1.26
CA ASP A 181 20.18 -8.52 -2.65
C ASP A 181 19.72 -7.25 -3.36
N TYR A 182 18.52 -6.76 -3.02
CA TYR A 182 17.88 -5.67 -3.73
C TYR A 182 18.22 -4.29 -3.14
N ILE A 183 18.28 -4.17 -1.82
CA ILE A 183 18.49 -2.88 -1.15
C ILE A 183 19.82 -2.20 -1.53
N PRO A 184 20.98 -2.90 -1.58
CA PRO A 184 22.23 -2.27 -2.01
C PRO A 184 22.18 -1.71 -3.43
N ARG A 185 21.42 -2.36 -4.32
CA ARG A 185 21.20 -1.86 -5.69
C ARG A 185 20.24 -0.69 -5.69
N LEU A 186 19.13 -0.76 -4.96
CA LEU A 186 18.19 0.35 -4.87
C LEU A 186 18.86 1.62 -4.30
N ALA A 187 19.80 1.45 -3.37
CA ALA A 187 20.58 2.55 -2.81
C ALA A 187 21.48 3.28 -3.84
N SER A 188 21.78 2.68 -4.99
CA SER A 188 22.50 3.36 -6.07
C SER A 188 21.60 4.23 -6.94
N VAL A 189 20.27 4.12 -6.80
CA VAL A 189 19.30 4.97 -7.49
C VAL A 189 19.31 6.34 -6.81
N PRO A 190 19.52 7.44 -7.56
CA PRO A 190 19.43 8.77 -6.99
C PRO A 190 17.99 9.10 -6.57
N LEU A 191 17.87 9.88 -5.51
CA LEU A 191 16.62 10.48 -5.07
C LEU A 191 16.14 11.55 -6.06
N GLU A 192 14.85 11.89 -6.03
CA GLU A 192 14.26 12.95 -6.86
C GLU A 192 13.15 13.73 -6.16
#